data_AF-A0AAD5P771-F1
#
_entry.id   AF-A0AAD5P771-F1
#
_cell.length_a   1.000
_cell.length_b   1.000
_cell.length_c   1.000
_cell.angle_alpha   90.00
_cell.angle_beta   90.00
_cell.angle_gamma   90.00
#
_symmetry.space_group_name_H-M   'P 1'
#
loop_
_entity.id
_entity.type
_entity.pdbx_description
1 polymer ?
#
loop_
_entity_poly.entity_id
_entity_poly.type
_entity_poly.pdbx_seq_one_letter_code
_entity_poly.pdbx_strand_id
1 'polypeptide(L)'
;TNILFITKIWLLSPNYYLTNWTQYYTYRIPIHSLYKTHYGQMGISLLVYLYCPFPINHLPNLSPSFLQYSLSYTIGDILIYCLYLPPTQKFDNHLAIEILDILPREIEGTSHTIYCGNFNA
;
A
#
# COMPACT_ATOMS: atom_id res chain seq x y z
N THR A 1 -3.02 -15.64 -12.48
CA THR A 1 -2.66 -14.25 -12.14
C THR A 1 -2.13 -14.23 -10.73
N ASN A 2 -0.84 -13.96 -10.55
CA ASN A 2 -0.21 -13.99 -9.24
C ASN A 2 0.27 -12.59 -8.88
N ILE A 3 -0.29 -12.05 -7.81
CA ILE A 3 0.12 -10.78 -7.20
C ILE A 3 0.33 -11.00 -5.72
N LEU A 4 1.23 -10.23 -5.12
CA LEU A 4 1.51 -10.30 -3.69
C LEU A 4 1.64 -8.89 -3.12
N PHE A 5 0.79 -8.58 -2.14
CA PHE A 5 0.96 -7.41 -1.31
C PHE A 5 1.76 -7.75 -0.06
N ILE A 6 2.71 -6.91 0.29
CA ILE A 6 3.53 -7.02 1.51
C ILE A 6 3.39 -5.71 2.28
N THR A 7 3.04 -5.80 3.55
CA THR A 7 2.99 -4.65 4.47
C THR A 7 4.21 -4.67 5.39
N LYS A 8 4.53 -3.54 6.04
CA LYS A 8 5.70 -3.42 6.95
C LYS A 8 7.02 -3.75 6.23
N ILE A 9 7.19 -3.26 5.00
CA ILE A 9 8.38 -3.57 4.20
C ILE A 9 9.67 -2.95 4.75
N TRP A 10 9.55 -1.87 5.55
CA TRP A 10 10.68 -1.17 6.19
C TRP A 10 11.83 -0.80 5.24
N LEU A 11 11.52 -0.60 3.95
CA LEU A 11 12.47 -0.39 2.86
C LEU A 11 12.57 1.10 2.47
N LEU A 12 13.78 1.66 2.39
CA LEU A 12 14.00 3.02 1.86
C LEU A 12 14.05 2.96 0.34
N SER A 13 13.52 4.01 -0.30
CA SER A 13 13.87 4.30 -1.70
C SER A 13 15.40 4.53 -1.82
N PRO A 14 16.07 4.02 -2.87
CA PRO A 14 15.53 3.26 -4.01
C PRO A 14 15.71 1.73 -3.89
N ASN A 15 15.79 1.18 -2.68
CA ASN A 15 16.01 -0.27 -2.50
C ASN A 15 14.76 -1.07 -2.91
N TYR A 16 14.94 -2.31 -3.34
CA TYR A 16 13.87 -3.20 -3.81
C TYR A 16 14.16 -4.67 -3.43
N TYR A 17 13.15 -5.54 -3.49
CA TYR A 17 13.33 -6.97 -3.25
C TYR A 17 14.07 -7.64 -4.42
N LEU A 18 14.96 -8.58 -4.13
CA LEU A 18 15.72 -9.32 -5.16
C LEU A 18 14.85 -10.38 -5.84
N THR A 19 13.94 -9.94 -6.70
CA THR A 19 13.02 -10.80 -7.47
C THR A 19 12.93 -10.30 -8.91
N ASN A 20 12.52 -11.19 -9.81
CA ASN A 20 12.18 -10.82 -11.17
C ASN A 20 10.75 -10.28 -11.32
N TRP A 21 9.97 -10.17 -10.25
CA TRP A 21 8.61 -9.62 -10.30
C TRP A 21 8.68 -8.10 -10.43
N THR A 22 7.72 -7.49 -11.10
CA THR A 22 7.57 -6.04 -11.13
C THR A 22 7.12 -5.56 -9.75
N GLN A 23 7.66 -4.43 -9.27
CA GLN A 23 7.53 -4.03 -7.87
C GLN A 23 7.08 -2.56 -7.78
N TYR A 24 6.12 -2.30 -6.90
CA TYR A 24 5.62 -0.96 -6.61
C TYR A 24 5.59 -0.70 -5.11
N TYR A 25 5.70 0.57 -4.71
CA TYR A 25 6.00 0.94 -3.34
C TYR A 25 5.38 2.27 -2.92
N THR A 26 4.91 2.36 -1.67
CA THR A 26 4.80 3.64 -0.95
C THR A 26 6.08 4.03 -0.20
N TYR A 27 7.05 3.10 -0.11
CA TYR A 27 8.30 3.18 0.67
C TYR A 27 8.12 3.58 2.14
N ARG A 28 9.18 3.36 2.94
CA ARG A 28 9.16 3.72 4.37
C ARG A 28 9.36 5.22 4.57
N ILE A 29 8.83 5.74 5.67
CA ILE A 29 9.16 7.09 6.15
C ILE A 29 10.47 7.00 6.96
N PRO A 30 11.48 7.85 6.69
CA PRO A 30 12.71 7.90 7.48
C PRO A 30 12.40 8.29 8.93
N ILE A 31 12.87 7.52 9.89
CA ILE A 31 12.82 7.90 11.31
C ILE A 31 14.10 8.67 11.61
N HIS A 32 13.98 9.97 11.82
CA HIS A 32 15.10 10.78 12.33
C HIS A 32 15.31 10.49 13.82
N SER A 33 15.97 9.38 14.11
CA SER A 33 16.46 9.04 15.45
C SER A 33 17.98 8.89 15.40
N LEU A 34 18.67 9.60 16.31
CA LEU A 34 20.14 9.57 16.47
C LEU A 34 20.69 8.15 16.74
N TYR A 35 19.85 7.21 17.16
CA TYR A 35 20.25 5.85 17.54
C TYR A 35 19.73 4.75 16.60
N LYS A 36 18.87 5.09 15.62
CA LYS A 36 18.19 4.11 14.76
C LYS A 36 18.04 4.61 13.31
N THR A 37 19.15 5.06 12.73
CA THR A 37 19.21 5.57 11.35
C THR A 37 18.90 4.51 10.27
N HIS A 38 18.97 3.22 10.60
CA HIS A 38 18.75 2.12 9.66
C HIS A 38 17.33 1.53 9.67
N TYR A 39 16.51 1.85 10.67
CA TYR A 39 15.13 1.37 10.77
C TYR A 39 14.17 2.43 10.21
N GLY A 40 13.27 2.03 9.32
CA GLY A 40 12.10 2.86 9.01
C GLY A 40 10.83 2.13 9.35
N GLN A 41 9.75 2.89 9.40
CA GLN A 41 8.40 2.41 9.68
C GLN A 41 7.56 2.55 8.41
N MET A 42 6.42 1.85 8.40
CA MET A 42 5.48 1.87 7.27
C MET A 42 6.02 1.16 6.02
N GLY A 43 5.37 1.47 4.89
CA GLY A 43 5.67 0.95 3.58
C GLY A 43 4.84 -0.28 3.24
N ILE A 44 4.30 -0.23 2.04
CA ILE A 44 3.54 -1.29 1.40
C ILE A 44 4.20 -1.53 0.05
N SER A 45 4.33 -2.79 -0.35
CA SER A 45 4.75 -3.16 -1.70
C SER A 45 3.75 -4.05 -2.40
N LEU A 46 3.59 -3.84 -3.70
CA LEU A 46 2.92 -4.76 -4.61
C LEU A 46 3.99 -5.43 -5.48
N LEU A 47 4.04 -6.76 -5.45
CA LEU A 47 4.80 -7.59 -6.38
C LEU A 47 3.86 -8.20 -7.41
N VAL A 48 4.19 -8.04 -8.68
CA VAL A 48 3.41 -8.55 -9.81
C VAL A 48 4.24 -9.55 -10.60
N TYR A 49 3.69 -10.75 -10.79
CA TYR A 49 4.30 -11.75 -11.63
C TYR A 49 4.46 -11.27 -13.08
N LEU A 50 5.61 -11.55 -13.70
CA LEU A 50 5.99 -11.06 -15.04
C LEU A 50 5.00 -11.39 -16.16
N TYR A 51 4.26 -12.50 -16.03
CA TYR A 51 3.26 -12.91 -17.03
C TYR A 51 1.83 -12.67 -16.54
N CYS A 52 1.61 -11.66 -15.70
CA CYS A 52 0.27 -11.20 -15.36
C CYS A 52 -0.43 -10.72 -16.65
N PRO A 53 -1.53 -11.36 -17.09
CA PRO A 53 -2.18 -11.02 -18.35
C PRO A 53 -3.11 -9.80 -18.25
N PHE A 54 -3.31 -9.27 -17.04
CA PHE A 54 -4.24 -8.19 -16.78
C PHE A 54 -3.55 -6.83 -16.73
N PRO A 55 -4.20 -5.76 -17.21
CA PRO A 55 -3.69 -4.40 -17.07
C PRO A 55 -3.60 -4.02 -15.60
N ILE A 56 -2.53 -3.33 -15.24
CA ILE A 56 -2.27 -2.87 -13.87
C ILE A 56 -2.09 -1.37 -13.90
N ASN A 57 -2.99 -0.65 -13.23
CA ASN A 57 -2.93 0.80 -13.13
C ASN A 57 -2.78 1.20 -11.67
N HIS A 58 -1.75 1.99 -11.37
CA HIS A 58 -1.63 2.64 -10.08
C HIS A 58 -2.67 3.74 -9.99
N LEU A 59 -3.41 3.76 -8.88
CA LEU A 59 -4.36 4.82 -8.61
C LEU A 59 -3.65 5.91 -7.81
N PRO A 60 -3.68 7.18 -8.26
CA PRO A 60 -3.17 8.27 -7.45
C PRO A 60 -3.96 8.33 -6.15
N ASN A 61 -3.24 8.40 -5.04
CA ASN A 61 -3.86 8.56 -3.73
C ASN A 61 -4.63 9.88 -3.68
N LEU A 62 -5.86 9.81 -3.15
CA LEU A 62 -6.83 10.91 -3.19
C LEU A 62 -6.57 11.98 -2.14
N SER A 63 -5.80 11.66 -1.11
CA SER A 63 -5.38 12.60 -0.06
C SER A 63 -3.88 12.43 0.21
N PRO A 64 -3.07 13.50 0.04
CA PRO A 64 -1.64 13.47 0.36
C PRO A 64 -1.35 13.05 1.81
N SER A 65 -2.24 13.38 2.75
CA SER A 65 -2.10 13.07 4.17
C SER A 65 -2.17 11.57 4.47
N PHE A 66 -2.79 10.78 3.58
CA PHE A 66 -2.98 9.35 3.79
C PHE A 66 -2.14 8.47 2.86
N LEU A 67 -1.29 9.09 2.04
CA LEU A 67 -0.46 8.44 1.02
C LEU A 67 0.33 7.23 1.55
N GLN A 68 0.79 7.33 2.80
CA GLN A 68 1.64 6.34 3.45
C GLN A 68 0.90 5.10 3.96
N TYR A 69 -0.43 5.15 4.07
CA TYR A 69 -1.25 4.08 4.64
C TYR A 69 -1.87 3.17 3.59
N SER A 70 -1.86 3.58 2.31
CA SER A 70 -2.53 2.86 1.23
C SER A 70 -1.66 2.72 -0.01
N LEU A 71 -1.75 1.56 -0.64
CA LEU A 71 -1.24 1.30 -1.98
C LEU A 71 -2.39 0.76 -2.84
N SER A 72 -2.78 1.54 -3.85
CA SER A 72 -4.06 1.40 -4.55
C SER A 72 -3.85 1.09 -6.03
N TYR A 73 -4.50 0.04 -6.53
CA TYR A 73 -4.34 -0.42 -7.91
C TYR A 73 -5.65 -0.94 -8.50
N THR A 74 -5.78 -0.87 -9.82
CA THR A 74 -6.70 -1.72 -10.57
C THR A 74 -5.93 -2.85 -11.24
N ILE A 75 -6.43 -4.08 -11.17
CA ILE A 75 -5.89 -5.24 -11.89
C ILE A 75 -7.02 -5.91 -12.65
N GLY A 76 -7.05 -5.74 -13.96
CA GLY A 76 -8.23 -6.09 -14.76
C GLY A 76 -9.44 -5.26 -14.30
N ASP A 77 -10.52 -5.92 -13.91
CA ASP A 77 -11.76 -5.32 -13.40
C ASP A 77 -11.82 -5.26 -11.86
N ILE A 78 -10.72 -5.56 -11.17
CA ILE A 78 -10.65 -5.56 -9.70
C ILE A 78 -9.93 -4.31 -9.21
N LEU A 79 -10.61 -3.52 -8.38
CA LEU A 79 -10.06 -2.45 -7.56
C LEU A 79 -9.48 -3.02 -6.26
N ILE A 80 -8.23 -2.73 -5.96
CA ILE A 80 -7.58 -3.23 -4.74
C ILE A 80 -6.96 -2.08 -3.95
N TYR A 81 -7.34 -2.00 -2.68
CA TYR A 81 -6.75 -1.13 -1.68
C TYR A 81 -5.97 -1.98 -0.66
N CYS A 82 -4.64 -1.96 -0.75
CA CYS A 82 -3.81 -2.56 0.28
C CYS A 82 -3.47 -1.51 1.34
N LEU A 83 -3.82 -1.79 2.59
CA LEU A 83 -3.71 -0.88 3.71
C LEU A 83 -2.68 -1.38 4.72
N TYR A 84 -1.93 -0.44 5.30
CA TYR A 84 -1.17 -0.68 6.51
C TYR A 84 -1.48 0.40 7.54
N LEU A 85 -2.34 0.05 8.50
CA LEU A 85 -2.81 0.94 9.55
C LEU A 85 -2.02 0.63 10.83
N PRO A 86 -1.08 1.47 11.28
CA PRO A 86 -0.11 1.10 12.30
C PRO A 86 -0.71 1.04 13.72
N PRO A 87 -0.30 0.09 14.59
CA PRO A 87 -0.80 -0.02 15.96
C PRO A 87 -0.09 0.98 16.88
N THR A 88 -0.38 2.27 16.73
CA THR A 88 0.30 3.32 17.51
C THR A 88 -0.71 4.15 18.29
N GLN A 89 -0.32 4.68 19.46
CA GLN A 89 -1.19 5.59 20.23
C GLN A 89 -1.64 6.84 19.45
N LYS A 90 -0.95 7.18 18.36
CA LYS A 90 -1.28 8.31 17.47
C LYS A 90 -2.23 7.92 16.33
N PHE A 91 -2.51 6.63 16.17
CA PHE A 91 -3.38 6.10 15.13
C PHE A 91 -4.56 5.42 15.80
N ASP A 92 -5.70 6.12 15.83
CA ASP A 92 -6.93 5.65 16.48
C ASP A 92 -7.96 5.15 15.45
N ASN A 93 -9.09 4.66 15.96
CA ASN A 93 -10.18 4.15 15.13
C ASN A 93 -10.81 5.25 14.25
N HIS A 94 -10.75 6.52 14.67
CA HIS A 94 -11.29 7.62 13.88
C HIS A 94 -10.47 7.84 12.61
N LEU A 95 -9.15 7.88 12.72
CA LEU A 95 -8.27 7.95 11.55
C LEU A 95 -8.40 6.73 10.63
N ALA A 96 -8.58 5.54 11.19
CA ALA A 96 -8.83 4.33 10.41
C ALA A 96 -10.10 4.45 9.56
N ILE A 97 -11.20 4.93 10.16
CA ILE A 97 -12.47 5.16 9.47
C ILE A 97 -12.33 6.27 8.42
N GLU A 98 -11.67 7.38 8.74
CA GLU A 98 -11.46 8.48 7.81
C GLU A 98 -10.70 8.03 6.55
N ILE A 99 -9.65 7.20 6.72
CA ILE A 99 -8.92 6.60 5.60
C ILE A 99 -9.84 5.71 4.75
N LEU A 100 -10.73 4.93 5.37
CA LEU A 100 -11.64 4.06 4.62
C LEU A 100 -12.73 4.85 3.88
N ASP A 101 -13.24 5.92 4.49
CA ASP A 101 -14.32 6.75 3.93
C ASP A 101 -13.89 7.55 2.70
N ILE A 102 -12.61 7.94 2.61
CA ILE A 102 -12.10 8.66 1.43
C ILE A 102 -11.82 7.74 0.23
N LEU A 103 -11.76 6.41 0.42
CA LEU A 103 -11.47 5.48 -0.67
C LEU A 103 -12.74 5.22 -1.49
N PRO A 104 -12.72 5.46 -2.82
CA PRO A 104 -13.82 5.14 -3.69
C PRO A 104 -14.20 3.69 -3.56
N ARG A 105 -15.49 3.42 -3.40
CA ARG A 105 -15.98 2.04 -3.32
C ARG A 105 -15.91 1.36 -4.69
N GLU A 106 -15.98 2.16 -5.75
CA GLU A 106 -15.94 1.74 -7.14
C GLU A 106 -15.22 2.80 -7.96
N ILE A 107 -14.56 2.36 -9.03
CA ILE A 107 -13.97 3.22 -10.06
C ILE A 107 -14.46 2.71 -11.41
N GLU A 108 -14.62 3.62 -12.37
CA GLU A 108 -15.02 3.25 -13.73
C GLU A 108 -14.14 2.12 -14.29
N GLY A 109 -14.78 1.10 -14.86
CA GLY A 109 -14.10 -0.08 -15.39
C GLY A 109 -13.78 -1.17 -14.38
N THR A 110 -14.15 -1.01 -13.11
CA THR A 110 -14.04 -2.05 -12.07
C THR A 110 -15.41 -2.60 -11.68
N SER A 111 -15.46 -3.89 -11.34
CA SER A 111 -16.67 -4.63 -10.95
C SER A 111 -16.56 -5.21 -9.53
N HIS A 112 -15.35 -5.26 -8.98
CA HIS A 112 -15.07 -5.79 -7.66
C HIS A 112 -14.09 -4.89 -6.92
N THR A 113 -14.29 -4.77 -5.60
CA THR A 113 -13.39 -4.00 -4.73
C THR A 113 -12.89 -4.88 -3.60
N ILE A 114 -11.57 -4.91 -3.41
CA ILE A 114 -10.91 -5.68 -2.36
C ILE A 114 -10.14 -4.72 -1.44
N TYR A 115 -10.43 -4.81 -0.15
CA TYR A 115 -9.61 -4.22 0.91
C TYR A 115 -8.74 -5.31 1.51
N CYS A 116 -7.42 -5.10 1.56
CA CYS A 116 -6.48 -6.08 2.09
C CYS A 116 -5.34 -5.40 2.86
N GLY A 117 -4.43 -6.21 3.42
CA GLY A 117 -3.28 -5.73 4.15
C GLY A 117 -3.42 -5.92 5.65
N ASN A 118 -2.85 -5.01 6.43
CA ASN A 118 -2.79 -5.11 7.88
C ASN A 118 -3.45 -3.89 8.53
N PHE A 119 -4.66 -4.13 9.05
CA PHE A 119 -5.51 -3.10 9.66
C PHE A 119 -5.17 -2.79 11.12
N ASN A 120 -4.42 -3.66 11.82
CA ASN A 120 -4.14 -3.59 13.27
C ASN A 120 -5.28 -2.98 14.12
N ALA A 121 -6.54 -3.35 13.82
CA ALA A 121 -7.76 -2.85 14.43
C ALA A 121 -8.54 -3.99 15.10
#